data_AF-Q67ZD4-F1
#
_entry.id   AF-Q67ZD4-F1
#
_cell.length_a   1.000
_cell.length_b   1.000
_cell.length_c   1.000
_cell.angle_alpha   90.00
_cell.angle_beta   90.00
_cell.angle_gamma   90.00
#
_symmetry.space_group_name_H-M   'P 1'
#
loop_
_entity.id
_entity.type
_entity.pdbx_description
1 polymer ?
#
loop_
_entity_poly.entity_id
_entity_poly.type
_entity_poly.pdbx_seq_one_letter_code
_entity_poly.pdbx_strand_id
1 'polypeptide(L)'
;MEDLWKRAKSFAEEAGKKSQTITQSSSATFVNLVTETAKKSKELALEASKKADQFNAADFVAETAKKSKEFAAEASKKADQFKVAALKQADQIQNIKSIADIIGTGTGSGSGSEAELLEFGVTDDLREFAEGLTSATFQAFS
;
A
#
# COMPACT_ATOMS: atom_id res chain seq x y z
N MET A 1 -7.42 -58.77 35.59
CA MET A 1 -6.19 -58.29 34.90
C MET A 1 -6.16 -58.67 33.41
N GLU A 2 -6.89 -59.71 32.98
CA GLU A 2 -6.91 -60.16 31.57
C GLU A 2 -7.61 -59.20 30.59
N ASP A 3 -8.59 -58.42 31.06
CA ASP A 3 -9.35 -57.49 30.22
C ASP A 3 -8.54 -56.29 29.74
N LEU A 4 -7.61 -55.80 30.57
CA LEU A 4 -6.70 -54.70 30.21
C LEU A 4 -5.76 -55.13 29.09
N TRP A 5 -5.29 -56.38 29.11
CA TRP A 5 -4.39 -56.92 28.08
C TRP A 5 -5.12 -57.14 26.74
N LYS A 6 -6.36 -57.64 26.78
CA LYS A 6 -7.22 -57.74 25.59
C LYS A 6 -7.54 -56.36 25.01
N ARG A 7 -7.87 -55.37 25.86
CA ARG A 7 -8.13 -53.99 25.44
C ARG A 7 -6.89 -53.34 24.81
N ALA A 8 -5.72 -53.52 25.41
CA ALA A 8 -4.45 -53.01 24.88
C ALA A 8 -4.10 -53.64 23.52
N LYS A 9 -4.31 -54.95 23.37
CA LYS A 9 -4.08 -55.66 22.10
C LYS A 9 -5.02 -55.16 21.00
N SER A 10 -6.31 -55.01 21.29
CA SER A 10 -7.28 -54.44 20.34
C SER A 10 -6.94 -52.99 19.98
N PHE A 11 -6.50 -52.18 20.93
CA PHE A 11 -6.09 -50.79 20.68
C PHE A 11 -4.85 -50.70 19.79
N ALA A 12 -3.85 -51.56 20.02
CA ALA A 12 -2.64 -51.62 19.18
C ALA A 12 -2.98 -52.05 17.74
N GLU A 13 -3.87 -53.01 17.56
CA GLU A 13 -4.32 -53.45 16.23
C GLU A 13 -5.11 -52.35 15.51
N GLU A 14 -5.97 -51.62 16.23
CA GLU A 14 -6.75 -50.50 15.69
C GLU A 14 -5.84 -49.31 15.33
N ALA A 15 -4.82 -49.02 16.15
CA ALA A 15 -3.82 -47.99 15.89
C ALA A 15 -2.97 -48.31 14.66
N GLY A 16 -2.56 -49.58 14.50
CA GLY A 16 -1.82 -50.04 13.32
C GLY A 16 -2.60 -49.84 12.02
N LYS A 17 -3.89 -50.24 11.99
CA LYS A 17 -4.75 -50.05 10.82
C LYS A 17 -4.98 -48.57 10.49
N LYS A 18 -5.26 -47.74 11.50
CA LYS A 18 -5.41 -46.28 11.31
C LYS A 18 -4.13 -45.65 10.78
N SER A 19 -2.97 -46.04 11.28
CA SER A 19 -1.67 -45.56 10.78
C SER A 19 -1.44 -45.94 9.33
N GLN A 20 -1.77 -47.17 8.92
CA GLN A 20 -1.61 -47.62 7.54
C GLN A 20 -2.53 -46.85 6.57
N THR A 21 -3.79 -46.63 6.95
CA THR A 21 -4.73 -45.85 6.14
C THR A 21 -4.30 -44.39 6.00
N ILE A 22 -3.78 -43.77 7.06
CA ILE A 22 -3.24 -42.40 7.00
C ILE A 22 -2.04 -42.33 6.07
N THR A 23 -1.11 -43.28 6.13
CA THR A 23 0.08 -43.32 5.26
C THR A 23 -0.28 -43.53 3.78
N GLN A 24 -1.24 -44.42 3.48
CA GLN A 24 -1.70 -44.61 2.09
C GLN A 24 -2.49 -43.40 1.56
N SER A 25 -3.36 -42.81 2.38
CA SER A 25 -4.15 -41.64 1.99
C SER A 25 -3.26 -40.42 1.76
N SER A 26 -2.28 -40.18 2.64
CA SER A 26 -1.33 -39.06 2.51
C SER A 26 -0.42 -39.19 1.27
N SER A 27 0.01 -40.41 0.92
CA SER A 27 0.77 -40.67 -0.30
C SER A 27 -0.03 -40.34 -1.56
N ALA A 28 -1.32 -40.69 -1.61
CA ALA A 28 -2.17 -40.38 -2.77
C ALA A 28 -2.44 -38.88 -2.91
N THR A 29 -2.68 -38.18 -1.79
CA THR A 29 -2.85 -36.71 -1.80
C THR A 29 -1.57 -35.99 -2.19
N PHE A 30 -0.40 -36.48 -1.75
CA PHE A 30 0.89 -35.88 -2.12
C PHE A 30 1.19 -36.05 -3.61
N VAL A 31 0.95 -37.25 -4.16
CA VAL A 31 1.12 -37.51 -5.60
C VAL A 31 0.19 -36.62 -6.42
N ASN A 32 -1.08 -36.49 -6.03
CA ASN A 32 -2.03 -35.59 -6.70
C ASN A 32 -1.62 -34.12 -6.60
N LEU A 33 -1.09 -33.68 -5.45
CA LEU A 33 -0.62 -32.31 -5.29
C LEU A 33 0.61 -32.03 -6.17
N VAL A 34 1.56 -32.98 -6.25
CA VAL A 34 2.75 -32.85 -7.09
C VAL A 34 2.37 -32.83 -8.58
N THR A 35 1.44 -33.67 -9.02
CA THR A 35 0.98 -33.69 -10.42
C THR A 35 0.19 -32.43 -10.78
N GLU A 36 -0.73 -31.98 -9.92
CA GLU A 36 -1.45 -30.71 -10.10
C GLU A 36 -0.48 -29.51 -10.11
N THR A 37 0.52 -29.49 -9.22
CA THR A 37 1.55 -28.44 -9.17
C THR A 37 2.41 -28.43 -10.42
N ALA A 38 2.86 -29.61 -10.89
CA ALA A 38 3.66 -29.73 -12.11
C ALA A 38 2.86 -29.30 -13.36
N LYS A 39 1.57 -29.67 -13.43
CA LYS A 39 0.67 -29.26 -14.52
C LYS A 39 0.47 -27.74 -14.52
N LYS A 40 0.17 -27.16 -13.35
CA LYS A 40 -0.03 -25.71 -13.18
C LYS A 40 1.25 -24.91 -13.47
N SER A 41 2.42 -25.44 -13.11
CA SER A 41 3.71 -24.83 -13.45
C SER A 41 3.96 -24.81 -14.96
N LYS A 42 3.60 -25.88 -15.67
CA LYS A 42 3.73 -25.96 -17.13
C LYS A 42 2.80 -24.97 -17.84
N GLU A 43 1.56 -24.85 -17.35
CA GLU A 43 0.56 -23.93 -17.89
C GLU A 43 1.00 -22.46 -17.70
N LEU A 44 1.51 -22.11 -16.52
CA LEU A 44 2.01 -20.76 -16.24
C LEU A 44 3.22 -20.38 -17.12
N ALA A 45 4.12 -21.32 -17.38
CA ALA A 45 5.26 -21.09 -18.28
C ALA A 45 4.81 -20.85 -19.73
N LEU A 46 3.80 -21.59 -20.21
CA LEU A 46 3.24 -21.39 -21.55
C LEU A 46 2.45 -20.08 -21.67
N GLU A 47 1.65 -19.72 -20.67
CA GLU A 47 0.89 -18.47 -20.63
C GLU A 47 1.83 -17.25 -20.61
N ALA A 48 2.91 -17.32 -19.83
CA ALA A 48 3.95 -16.30 -19.80
C ALA A 48 4.67 -16.16 -21.14
N SER A 49 5.00 -17.29 -21.80
CA SER A 49 5.62 -17.29 -23.14
C SER A 49 4.71 -16.61 -24.16
N LYS A 50 3.43 -17.00 -24.22
CA LYS A 50 2.46 -16.45 -25.18
C LYS A 50 2.20 -14.96 -24.96
N LYS A 51 2.15 -14.53 -23.69
CA LYS A 51 1.96 -13.11 -23.34
C LYS A 51 3.21 -12.28 -23.64
N ALA A 52 4.40 -12.85 -23.54
CA ALA A 52 5.64 -12.21 -23.96
C ALA A 52 5.69 -12.06 -25.50
N ASP A 53 5.24 -13.05 -26.25
CA ASP A 53 5.13 -12.95 -27.72
C ASP A 53 4.05 -11.94 -28.17
N GLN A 54 3.00 -11.74 -27.37
CA GLN A 54 1.96 -10.73 -27.61
C GLN A 54 2.36 -9.32 -27.16
N PHE A 55 3.41 -9.18 -26.33
CA PHE A 55 3.90 -7.90 -25.86
C PHE A 55 4.74 -7.22 -26.95
N ASN A 56 4.07 -6.48 -27.84
CA ASN A 56 4.76 -5.59 -28.75
C ASN A 56 5.14 -4.30 -28.01
N ALA A 57 6.44 -4.15 -27.71
CA ALA A 57 6.96 -2.97 -27.03
C ALA A 57 6.61 -1.66 -27.75
N ALA A 58 6.44 -1.68 -29.08
CA ALA A 58 6.05 -0.51 -29.85
C ALA A 58 4.60 -0.08 -29.58
N ASP A 59 3.67 -1.04 -29.42
CA ASP A 59 2.27 -0.74 -29.08
C ASP A 59 2.16 -0.17 -27.67
N PHE A 60 2.89 -0.73 -26.71
CA PHE A 60 2.92 -0.20 -25.34
C PHE A 60 3.49 1.21 -25.26
N VAL A 61 4.58 1.48 -26.00
CA VAL A 61 5.17 2.82 -26.10
C VAL A 61 4.22 3.78 -26.80
N ALA A 62 3.54 3.36 -27.87
CA ALA A 62 2.57 4.19 -28.58
C ALA A 62 1.34 4.50 -27.73
N GLU A 63 0.80 3.53 -27.00
CA GLU A 63 -0.35 3.71 -26.11
C GLU A 63 0.03 4.57 -24.90
N THR A 64 1.21 4.38 -24.33
CA THR A 64 1.76 5.22 -23.25
C THR A 64 2.01 6.65 -23.74
N ALA A 65 2.59 6.84 -24.93
CA ALA A 65 2.83 8.15 -25.50
C ALA A 65 1.52 8.89 -25.81
N LYS A 66 0.52 8.18 -26.36
CA LYS A 66 -0.82 8.72 -26.59
C LYS A 66 -1.48 9.15 -25.27
N LYS A 67 -1.45 8.28 -24.25
CA LYS A 67 -2.04 8.57 -22.93
C LYS A 67 -1.31 9.69 -22.19
N SER A 68 0.01 9.77 -22.31
CA SER A 68 0.82 10.87 -21.78
C SER A 68 0.49 12.20 -22.45
N LYS A 69 0.20 12.20 -23.76
CA LYS A 69 -0.19 13.40 -24.50
C LYS A 69 -1.59 13.90 -24.10
N GLU A 70 -2.54 12.99 -23.91
CA GLU A 70 -3.88 13.33 -23.41
C GLU A 70 -3.82 13.90 -21.99
N PHE A 71 -3.02 13.32 -21.10
CA PHE A 71 -2.81 13.83 -19.74
C PHE A 71 -2.20 15.22 -19.72
N ALA A 72 -1.18 15.48 -20.55
CA ALA A 72 -0.57 16.81 -20.65
C ALA A 72 -1.57 17.87 -21.15
N ALA A 73 -2.41 17.52 -22.13
CA ALA A 73 -3.45 18.41 -22.63
C ALA A 73 -4.52 18.71 -21.58
N GLU A 74 -4.95 17.71 -20.80
CA GLU A 74 -5.94 17.90 -19.74
C GLU A 74 -5.38 18.67 -18.54
N ALA A 75 -4.13 18.40 -18.15
CA ALA A 75 -3.42 19.16 -17.13
C ALA A 75 -3.25 20.63 -17.54
N SER A 76 -2.89 20.90 -18.80
CA SER A 76 -2.81 22.27 -19.34
C SER A 76 -4.16 22.97 -19.25
N LYS A 77 -5.24 22.32 -19.70
CA LYS A 77 -6.59 22.88 -19.65
C LYS A 77 -7.04 23.18 -18.22
N LYS A 78 -6.73 22.30 -17.25
CA LYS A 78 -7.02 22.54 -15.84
C LYS A 78 -6.18 23.67 -15.24
N ALA A 79 -4.89 23.77 -15.61
CA ALA A 79 -4.03 24.85 -15.17
C ALA A 79 -4.54 26.22 -15.67
N ASP A 80 -5.00 26.29 -16.91
CA ASP A 80 -5.62 27.50 -17.47
C ASP A 80 -6.92 27.85 -16.75
N GLN A 81 -7.78 26.86 -16.47
CA GLN A 81 -9.00 27.07 -15.67
C GLN A 81 -8.69 27.58 -14.26
N PHE A 82 -7.67 27.02 -13.60
CA PHE A 82 -7.27 27.45 -12.26
C PHE A 82 -6.73 28.89 -12.27
N LYS A 83 -5.91 29.26 -13.26
CA LYS A 83 -5.43 30.64 -13.42
C LYS A 83 -6.59 31.62 -13.61
N VAL A 84 -7.56 31.29 -14.46
CA VAL A 84 -8.73 32.14 -14.69
C VAL A 84 -9.59 32.26 -13.43
N ALA A 85 -9.84 31.15 -12.73
CA ALA A 85 -10.60 31.15 -11.49
C ALA A 85 -9.90 31.93 -10.37
N ALA A 86 -8.58 31.77 -10.23
CA ALA A 86 -7.77 32.48 -9.25
C ALA A 86 -7.73 33.99 -9.52
N LEU A 87 -7.57 34.42 -10.77
CA LEU A 87 -7.66 35.84 -11.15
C LEU A 87 -9.04 36.42 -10.81
N LYS A 88 -10.12 35.72 -11.19
CA LYS A 88 -11.49 36.13 -10.87
C LYS A 88 -11.75 36.23 -9.36
N GLN A 89 -11.18 35.33 -8.57
CA GLN A 89 -11.28 35.37 -7.11
C GLN A 89 -10.43 36.49 -6.50
N ALA A 90 -9.24 36.75 -7.04
CA ALA A 90 -8.40 37.87 -6.62
C ALA A 90 -9.10 39.22 -6.83
N ASP A 91 -9.81 39.40 -7.95
CA ASP A 91 -10.65 40.58 -8.19
C ASP A 91 -11.76 40.72 -7.13
N GLN A 92 -12.39 39.61 -6.74
CA GLN A 92 -13.38 39.60 -5.63
C GLN A 92 -12.76 40.02 -4.30
N ILE A 93 -11.55 39.55 -3.98
CA ILE A 93 -10.86 39.88 -2.73
C ILE A 93 -10.37 41.33 -2.73
N GLN A 94 -9.97 41.90 -3.87
CA GLN A 94 -9.68 43.33 -3.97
C GLN A 94 -10.89 44.19 -3.64
N ASN A 95 -12.09 43.76 -4.03
CA ASN A 95 -13.33 44.44 -3.65
C ASN A 95 -13.63 44.34 -2.13
N ILE A 96 -13.14 43.29 -1.47
CA ILE A 96 -13.24 43.11 0.00
C ILE A 96 -12.14 43.88 0.76
N LYS A 97 -10.96 44.16 0.15
CA LYS A 97 -9.94 45.02 0.79
C LYS A 97 -10.47 46.43 1.07
N SER A 98 -11.41 46.92 0.27
CA SER A 98 -12.15 48.17 0.55
C SER A 98 -12.96 48.10 1.87
N ILE A 99 -13.36 46.90 2.30
CA ILE A 99 -14.06 46.63 3.57
C ILE A 99 -13.07 46.32 4.70
N ALA A 100 -11.91 45.70 4.40
CA ALA A 100 -10.88 45.40 5.40
C ALA A 100 -10.19 46.67 5.96
N ASP A 101 -10.10 47.77 5.19
CA ASP A 101 -9.70 49.07 5.72
C ASP A 101 -10.70 49.65 6.76
N ILE A 102 -11.92 49.12 6.82
CA ILE A 102 -12.95 49.50 7.81
C ILE A 102 -12.84 48.64 9.08
N ILE A 103 -12.21 47.45 9.03
CA ILE A 103 -12.13 46.50 10.15
C ILE A 103 -10.68 46.05 10.37
N GLY A 104 -9.89 46.87 11.06
CA GLY A 104 -8.84 46.41 12.00
C GLY A 104 -7.69 45.53 11.47
N THR A 105 -6.54 46.18 11.26
CA THR A 105 -5.22 45.75 11.75
C THR A 105 -5.02 44.27 12.09
N GLY A 106 -4.59 43.49 11.10
CA GLY A 106 -4.15 42.10 11.26
C GLY A 106 -2.78 41.96 11.94
N THR A 107 -2.69 41.08 12.93
CA THR A 107 -1.48 40.31 13.26
C THR A 107 -1.82 38.85 12.99
N GLY A 108 -1.24 38.28 11.93
CA GLY A 108 -1.45 36.88 11.55
C GLY A 108 -0.79 35.95 12.56
N SER A 109 -1.60 35.34 13.43
CA SER A 109 -1.21 34.15 14.18
C SER A 109 -1.47 32.94 13.28
N GLY A 110 -0.41 32.44 12.64
CA GLY A 110 -0.44 31.20 11.88
C GLY A 110 -0.57 30.01 12.83
N SER A 111 -1.77 29.75 13.32
CA SER A 111 -2.09 28.53 14.07
C SER A 111 -2.34 27.42 13.04
N GLY A 112 -1.28 26.75 12.58
CA GLY A 112 -1.43 25.45 11.93
C GLY A 112 -2.22 24.54 12.86
N SER A 113 -3.23 23.86 12.32
CA SER A 113 -4.11 23.04 13.17
C SER A 113 -3.36 21.81 13.66
N GLU A 114 -3.64 21.35 14.87
CA GLU A 114 -3.01 20.14 15.43
C GLU A 114 -3.22 18.91 14.52
N ALA A 115 -4.34 18.87 13.80
CA ALA A 115 -4.64 17.87 12.80
C ALA A 115 -3.67 17.88 11.61
N GLU A 116 -3.26 19.05 11.13
CA GLU A 116 -2.24 19.17 10.07
C GLU A 116 -0.86 18.75 10.59
N LEU A 117 -0.51 19.11 11.82
CA LEU A 117 0.76 18.69 12.43
C LEU A 117 0.82 17.15 12.51
N LEU A 118 -0.27 16.51 12.92
CA LEU A 118 -0.38 15.05 12.93
C LEU A 118 -0.33 14.44 11.52
N GLU A 119 -0.98 15.04 10.53
CA GLU A 119 -0.94 14.63 9.11
C GLU A 119 0.50 14.67 8.55
N PHE A 120 1.30 15.66 8.97
CA PHE A 120 2.72 15.76 8.61
C PHE A 120 3.64 14.87 9.47
N GLY A 121 3.08 14.05 10.36
CA GLY A 121 3.85 13.18 11.26
C GLY A 121 4.55 13.92 12.40
N VAL A 122 4.20 15.19 12.64
CA VAL A 122 4.67 16.00 13.77
C VAL A 122 3.81 15.66 14.99
N THR A 123 4.15 14.54 15.65
CA THR A 123 3.54 14.11 16.90
C THR A 123 3.97 14.97 18.08
N ASP A 124 3.20 14.91 19.17
CA ASP A 124 3.54 15.61 20.41
C ASP A 124 4.90 15.15 20.97
N ASP A 125 5.13 13.84 21.02
CA ASP A 125 6.41 13.24 21.42
C ASP A 125 7.61 13.77 20.61
N LEU A 126 7.44 13.97 19.30
CA LEU A 126 8.51 14.48 18.43
C LEU A 126 8.84 15.94 18.75
N ARG A 127 7.82 16.74 19.09
CA ARG A 127 8.01 18.14 19.50
C ARG A 127 8.72 18.22 20.84
N GLU A 128 8.28 17.44 21.83
CA GLU A 128 8.94 17.37 23.14
C GLU A 128 10.40 16.90 23.01
N PHE A 129 10.66 15.90 22.16
CA PHE A 129 12.01 15.45 21.87
C PHE A 129 12.88 16.55 21.24
N ALA A 130 12.33 17.29 20.26
CA ALA A 130 13.04 18.38 19.60
C ALA A 130 13.31 19.56 20.55
N GLU A 131 12.39 19.85 21.48
CA GLU A 131 12.58 20.85 22.54
C GLU A 131 13.68 20.45 23.53
N GLY A 132 13.90 19.15 23.73
CA GLY A 132 15.02 18.63 24.51
C GLY A 132 16.40 18.79 23.85
N LEU A 133 16.47 19.14 22.56
CA LEU A 133 17.73 19.41 21.87
C LEU A 133 18.25 20.80 22.24
N THR A 134 19.30 20.84 23.06
CA THR A 134 19.97 22.08 23.45
C THR A 134 21.39 22.12 22.88
N SER A 135 22.06 23.28 22.89
CA SER A 135 23.46 23.38 22.46
C SER A 135 24.39 22.44 23.25
N ALA A 136 24.03 22.11 24.50
CA ALA A 136 24.76 21.14 25.31
C ALA A 136 24.74 19.72 24.73
N THR A 137 23.64 19.32 24.07
CA THR A 137 23.51 18.00 23.41
C THR A 137 24.56 17.82 22.31
N PHE A 138 25.02 18.91 21.69
CA PHE A 138 26.02 18.89 20.62
C PHE A 138 27.47 19.09 21.11
N GLN A 139 27.68 19.58 22.34
CA GLN A 139 29.03 19.75 22.91
C GLN A 139 29.76 18.42 23.13
N ALA A 140 29.03 17.31 23.27
CA ALA A 140 29.62 15.97 23.39
C ALA A 140 30.22 15.44 22.07
N PHE A 141 29.97 16.11 20.95
CA PHE A 141 30.38 15.70 19.61
C PHE A 141 31.40 16.66 18.95
N SER A 142 31.87 17.67 19.68
CA SER A 142 32.94 18.61 19.28
C SER A 142 34.25 18.27 19.97
#